data_AF-A0A518FR99-F1
#
_entry.id   AF-A0A518FR99-F1
#
_cell.length_a   1.000
_cell.length_b   1.000
_cell.length_c   1.000
_cell.angle_alpha   90.00
_cell.angle_beta   90.00
_cell.angle_gamma   90.00
#
_symmetry.space_group_name_H-M   'P 1'
#
loop_
_entity.id
_entity.type
_entity.pdbx_description
1 polymer ?
#
loop_
_entity_poly.entity_id
_entity_poly.type
_entity_poly.pdbx_seq_one_letter_code
_entity_poly.pdbx_strand_id
1 'polypeptide(L)'
;MESQLNSNSEVFMITPSKASLIRTVIILLVLFNPRFFLQAATPEISLQIERLENTWLQEVAEGDYRILVEGEALKRISGAELPALRDLEIKLQKQKNQDPQAARKLNALLIAMGRIADEPTLIYLHELFESYPERRNDIAEAISWYSQENQRRDADWRILVRSLNIVEGKQAQAVMQALTRFHRRSNKAQWIRQVILVGLQQDAQGQEIAVKLLEHWTGQKQVQPQTEDSSLLVAWQKWFAEKYPDELPAVLPVEPADTRWKYQDLLAELQKRSAEPVNLKLGAQAFVKATCVKCHLFGKTGEKIGPDLTHVSRRFQQKEILQATVFPSHFVSEEYPTFTIVTSAGKTFTGMMGAAGPDEIMLLTSEGKRQLLKKKDVEEIIPVKKSSMPEGLLNLLTKEEAIQLIRYLSRLPEGASERYRHTTR
;
A
#
# COMPACT_ATOMS: atom_id res chain seq x y z
N MET A 1 49.11 -65.91 -14.64
CA MET A 1 48.19 -64.96 -15.28
C MET A 1 48.69 -63.55 -15.00
N GLU A 2 48.47 -62.67 -15.97
CA GLU A 2 48.80 -61.23 -16.01
C GLU A 2 48.35 -60.42 -14.77
N SER A 3 48.85 -59.21 -14.49
CA SER A 3 49.95 -58.41 -15.07
C SER A 3 50.42 -57.30 -14.11
N GLN A 4 51.64 -56.83 -14.37
CA GLN A 4 52.32 -55.65 -13.82
C GLN A 4 51.46 -54.38 -13.59
N LEU A 5 51.76 -53.61 -12.54
CA LEU A 5 52.54 -52.36 -12.61
C LEU A 5 52.66 -51.67 -11.23
N ASN A 6 53.92 -51.53 -10.77
CA ASN A 6 54.60 -50.34 -10.23
C ASN A 6 53.86 -49.30 -9.36
N SER A 7 54.46 -48.63 -8.35
CA SER A 7 55.67 -48.78 -7.51
C SER A 7 55.95 -47.39 -6.89
N ASN A 8 56.29 -47.35 -5.59
CA ASN A 8 57.32 -46.48 -4.97
C ASN A 8 57.14 -44.93 -4.98
N SER A 9 57.68 -44.12 -4.05
CA SER A 9 58.29 -44.29 -2.71
C SER A 9 58.49 -42.88 -2.08
N GLU A 10 58.42 -42.63 -0.77
CA GLU A 10 59.51 -42.41 0.24
C GLU A 10 58.86 -41.57 1.39
N VAL A 11 59.07 -41.72 2.71
CA VAL A 11 60.25 -41.83 3.59
C VAL A 11 60.85 -40.48 4.06
N PHE A 12 60.28 -39.98 5.17
CA PHE A 12 60.89 -39.38 6.39
C PHE A 12 62.18 -38.51 6.35
N MET A 13 62.01 -37.27 6.88
CA MET A 13 62.84 -36.54 7.88
C MET A 13 64.31 -36.14 7.58
N ILE A 14 64.66 -34.88 7.92
CA ILE A 14 65.62 -34.50 9.00
C ILE A 14 65.68 -32.95 9.14
N THR A 15 65.76 -32.45 10.38
CA THR A 15 66.08 -31.06 10.77
C THR A 15 67.39 -31.06 11.58
N PRO A 16 68.18 -29.96 11.70
CA PRO A 16 67.88 -28.81 12.58
C PRO A 16 68.29 -27.46 11.88
N SER A 17 68.57 -26.28 12.49
CA SER A 17 68.70 -25.84 13.90
C SER A 17 68.22 -24.38 14.11
N LYS A 18 69.09 -23.44 14.56
CA LYS A 18 68.80 -22.01 14.83
C LYS A 18 70.06 -21.14 14.70
N ALA A 19 69.95 -19.96 14.07
CA ALA A 19 70.91 -18.85 14.25
C ALA A 19 70.28 -17.45 14.02
N SER A 20 70.13 -16.71 15.12
CA SER A 20 70.25 -15.23 15.27
C SER A 20 69.69 -14.23 14.22
N LEU A 21 68.61 -13.53 14.64
CA LEU A 21 68.34 -12.08 14.57
C LEU A 21 68.47 -11.26 13.26
N ILE A 22 67.33 -10.62 12.92
CA ILE A 22 67.17 -9.19 12.51
C ILE A 22 68.00 -8.69 11.31
N ARG A 23 67.42 -8.80 10.12
CA ARG A 23 67.15 -7.66 9.19
C ARG A 23 66.26 -8.10 8.02
N THR A 24 65.65 -7.13 7.35
CA THR A 24 64.85 -7.30 6.10
C THR A 24 63.45 -7.90 6.26
N VAL A 25 62.57 -7.17 6.95
CA VAL A 25 61.18 -7.00 6.49
C VAL A 25 61.16 -5.78 5.57
N ILE A 26 60.25 -5.76 4.58
CA ILE A 26 60.06 -4.79 3.47
C ILE A 26 60.67 -5.28 2.14
N ILE A 27 59.83 -5.26 1.08
CA ILE A 27 60.04 -5.75 -0.31
C ILE A 27 59.98 -7.28 -0.48
N LEU A 28 58.77 -7.87 -0.31
CA LEU A 28 58.24 -8.88 -1.26
C LEU A 28 56.72 -9.13 -1.07
N LEU A 29 55.88 -8.08 -1.14
CA LEU A 29 54.41 -8.20 -1.00
C LEU A 29 53.66 -7.13 -1.83
N VAL A 30 53.96 -7.05 -3.13
CA VAL A 30 53.41 -6.02 -4.05
C VAL A 30 52.76 -6.61 -5.31
N LEU A 31 52.92 -7.91 -5.59
CA LEU A 31 52.33 -8.57 -6.76
C LEU A 31 51.43 -9.72 -6.29
N PHE A 32 50.25 -9.85 -6.92
CA PHE A 32 49.09 -10.65 -6.50
C PHE A 32 48.29 -10.10 -5.31
N ASN A 33 47.70 -8.92 -5.53
CA ASN A 33 46.37 -8.65 -4.97
C ASN A 33 45.53 -7.96 -6.07
N PRO A 34 44.66 -8.71 -6.80
CA PRO A 34 43.79 -8.09 -7.78
C PRO A 34 42.77 -7.24 -7.02
N ARG A 35 42.96 -5.93 -7.05
CA ARG A 35 41.92 -4.99 -6.63
C ARG A 35 40.66 -5.32 -7.45
N PHE A 36 39.67 -5.89 -6.79
CA PHE A 36 38.28 -5.69 -7.18
C PHE A 36 38.03 -4.18 -7.11
N PHE A 37 38.32 -3.48 -8.21
CA PHE A 37 37.61 -2.26 -8.52
C PHE A 37 36.16 -2.69 -8.71
N LEU A 38 35.39 -2.61 -7.62
CA LEU A 38 33.99 -2.25 -7.72
C LEU A 38 33.96 -0.96 -8.52
N GLN A 39 33.74 -1.11 -9.83
CA GLN A 39 33.43 -0.01 -10.71
C GLN A 39 32.16 0.60 -10.13
N ALA A 40 32.32 1.74 -9.44
CA ALA A 40 31.20 2.43 -8.82
C ALA A 40 30.17 2.63 -9.93
N ALA A 41 29.01 1.99 -9.77
CA ALA A 41 27.95 2.09 -10.76
C ALA A 41 27.67 3.58 -10.95
N THR A 42 27.69 4.05 -12.19
CA THR A 42 27.27 5.42 -12.48
C THR A 42 25.86 5.57 -11.95
N PRO A 43 25.59 6.55 -11.07
CA PRO A 43 24.33 6.62 -10.36
C PRO A 43 23.17 6.70 -11.36
N GLU A 44 22.19 5.78 -11.30
CA GLU A 44 21.07 5.78 -12.25
C GLU A 44 20.28 7.10 -12.16
N ILE A 45 20.28 7.72 -10.98
CA ILE A 45 19.73 9.04 -10.72
C ILE A 45 20.86 9.99 -10.29
N SER A 46 21.12 11.00 -11.13
CA SER A 46 21.83 12.22 -10.77
C SER A 46 21.12 13.42 -11.40
N LEU A 47 20.69 14.37 -10.59
CA LEU A 47 19.86 15.49 -11.00
C LEU A 47 20.18 16.75 -10.18
N GLN A 48 20.62 17.82 -10.86
CA GLN A 48 20.84 19.11 -10.22
C GLN A 48 19.51 19.70 -9.73
N ILE A 49 19.48 20.22 -8.51
CA ILE A 49 18.31 20.89 -7.94
C ILE A 49 18.40 22.37 -8.30
N GLU A 50 17.54 22.81 -9.21
CA GLU A 50 17.45 24.21 -9.63
C GLU A 50 17.24 25.13 -8.43
N ARG A 51 17.83 26.33 -8.48
CA ARG A 51 17.79 27.37 -7.42
C ARG A 51 18.59 27.05 -6.14
N LEU A 52 19.33 25.94 -6.08
CA LEU A 52 20.30 25.64 -5.03
C LEU A 52 21.70 25.47 -5.63
N GLU A 53 22.69 26.17 -5.09
CA GLU A 53 24.07 26.11 -5.59
C GLU A 53 24.69 24.74 -5.30
N ASN A 54 25.37 24.17 -6.31
CA ASN A 54 26.09 22.89 -6.25
C ASN A 54 25.32 21.74 -5.56
N THR A 55 23.98 21.75 -5.69
CA THR A 55 23.09 20.84 -4.98
C THR A 55 22.46 19.82 -5.92
N TRP A 56 22.52 18.55 -5.57
CA TRP A 56 22.17 17.42 -6.43
C TRP A 56 21.35 16.37 -5.68
N LEU A 57 20.28 15.86 -6.31
CA LEU A 57 19.70 14.57 -5.96
C LEU A 57 20.54 13.47 -6.60
N GLN A 58 21.06 12.53 -5.81
CA GLN A 58 21.86 11.40 -6.29
C GLN A 58 21.47 10.09 -5.62
N GLU A 59 21.55 9.00 -6.37
CA GLU A 59 21.53 7.63 -5.85
C GLU A 59 22.96 7.19 -5.51
N VAL A 60 23.26 6.96 -4.23
CA VAL A 60 24.63 6.60 -3.77
C VAL A 60 24.85 5.09 -3.64
N ALA A 61 23.77 4.32 -3.58
CA ALA A 61 23.69 2.86 -3.68
C ALA A 61 22.26 2.50 -4.10
N GLU A 62 21.97 1.26 -4.52
CA GLU A 62 20.63 0.85 -4.99
C GLU A 62 19.53 1.23 -3.97
N GLY A 63 18.67 2.18 -4.34
CA GLY A 63 17.59 2.69 -3.48
C GLY A 63 18.02 3.66 -2.36
N ASP A 64 19.32 3.94 -2.18
CA ASP A 64 19.82 4.97 -1.25
C ASP A 64 19.90 6.33 -1.98
N TYR A 65 18.82 7.10 -1.90
CA TYR A 65 18.73 8.44 -2.47
C TYR A 65 19.11 9.52 -1.44
N ARG A 66 19.94 10.48 -1.86
CA ARG A 66 20.48 11.59 -1.06
C ARG A 66 20.37 12.91 -1.79
N ILE A 67 20.22 13.99 -1.02
CA ILE A 67 20.50 15.36 -1.48
C ILE A 67 21.94 15.67 -1.05
N LEU A 68 22.81 15.99 -2.00
CA LEU A 68 24.19 16.39 -1.78
C LEU A 68 24.34 17.90 -2.03
N VAL A 69 25.10 18.60 -1.19
CA VAL A 69 25.48 20.01 -1.32
C VAL A 69 27.01 20.06 -1.29
N GLU A 70 27.64 20.64 -2.33
CA GLU A 70 29.11 20.60 -2.49
C GLU A 70 29.72 19.18 -2.45
N GLY A 71 28.92 18.17 -2.81
CA GLY A 71 29.29 16.75 -2.76
C GLY A 71 29.09 16.07 -1.40
N GLU A 72 28.78 16.80 -0.33
CA GLU A 72 28.46 16.22 0.98
C GLU A 72 26.96 16.00 1.17
N ALA A 73 26.56 14.92 1.85
CA ALA A 73 25.15 14.63 2.12
C ALA A 73 24.53 15.65 3.08
N LEU A 74 23.50 16.37 2.61
CA LEU A 74 22.71 17.29 3.41
C LEU A 74 22.06 16.51 4.56
N LYS A 75 22.31 16.95 5.81
CA LYS A 75 21.86 16.23 7.01
C LYS A 75 20.42 16.54 7.39
N ARG A 76 19.93 17.73 7.05
CA ARG A 76 18.58 18.21 7.37
C ARG A 76 18.21 19.37 6.45
N ILE A 77 16.96 19.43 6.01
CA ILE A 77 16.39 20.62 5.38
C ILE A 77 16.28 21.74 6.43
N SER A 78 16.61 22.97 6.02
CA SER A 78 16.70 24.18 6.85
C SER A 78 15.59 25.20 6.52
N GLY A 79 14.53 24.74 5.85
CA GLY A 79 13.45 25.56 5.30
C GLY A 79 13.83 26.31 4.01
N ALA A 80 15.11 26.67 3.81
CA ALA A 80 15.59 27.35 2.62
C ALA A 80 15.64 26.44 1.37
N GLU A 81 15.92 25.14 1.52
CA GLU A 81 15.90 24.19 0.39
C GLU A 81 14.46 23.81 -0.02
N LEU A 82 13.50 23.87 0.91
CA LEU A 82 12.15 23.34 0.70
C LEU A 82 11.43 23.96 -0.52
N PRO A 83 11.45 25.28 -0.80
CA PRO A 83 10.87 25.84 -2.01
C PRO A 83 11.44 25.23 -3.31
N ALA A 84 12.76 25.07 -3.40
CA ALA A 84 13.42 24.50 -4.57
C ALA A 84 13.09 23.01 -4.75
N LEU A 85 13.09 22.25 -3.65
CA LEU A 85 12.69 20.83 -3.65
C LEU A 85 11.22 20.66 -4.06
N ARG A 86 10.33 21.56 -3.63
CA ARG A 86 8.91 21.59 -4.03
C ARG A 86 8.72 21.93 -5.52
N ASP A 87 9.45 22.92 -6.03
CA ASP A 87 9.42 23.28 -7.45
C ASP A 87 9.85 22.10 -8.33
N LEU A 88 10.94 21.41 -7.95
CA LEU A 88 11.43 20.21 -8.63
C LEU A 88 10.43 19.05 -8.55
N GLU A 89 9.85 18.82 -7.38
CA GLU A 89 8.82 17.80 -7.18
C GLU A 89 7.62 18.03 -8.10
N ILE A 90 7.06 19.25 -8.11
CA ILE A 90 5.92 19.62 -8.95
C ILE A 90 6.26 19.47 -10.45
N LYS A 91 7.51 19.76 -10.84
CA LYS A 91 8.02 19.56 -12.21
C LYS A 91 8.02 18.06 -12.59
N LEU A 92 8.58 17.20 -11.72
CA LEU A 92 8.64 15.75 -11.95
C LEU A 92 7.25 15.10 -11.92
N GLN A 93 6.35 15.50 -11.00
CA GLN A 93 4.97 15.00 -10.93
C GLN A 93 4.16 15.32 -12.20
N LYS A 94 4.40 16.46 -12.86
CA LYS A 94 3.79 16.77 -14.17
C LYS A 94 4.30 15.87 -15.29
N GLN A 95 5.52 15.34 -15.17
CA GLN A 95 6.19 14.51 -16.17
C GLN A 95 5.98 12.99 -15.93
N LYS A 96 5.69 12.57 -14.69
CA LYS A 96 5.49 11.16 -14.24
C LYS A 96 4.70 10.26 -15.20
N ASN A 97 3.64 10.78 -15.83
CA ASN A 97 2.76 10.00 -16.71
C ASN A 97 3.28 9.90 -18.17
N GLN A 98 4.29 10.67 -18.53
CA GLN A 98 4.88 10.74 -19.88
C GLN A 98 6.30 10.16 -19.91
N ASP A 99 7.03 10.26 -18.80
CA ASP A 99 8.41 9.78 -18.65
C ASP A 99 8.54 8.87 -17.40
N PRO A 100 8.79 7.55 -17.59
CA PRO A 100 9.11 6.64 -16.49
C PRO A 100 10.34 7.05 -15.67
N GLN A 101 11.30 7.78 -16.25
CA GLN A 101 12.46 8.30 -15.50
C GLN A 101 12.05 9.46 -14.58
N ALA A 102 11.12 10.32 -14.99
CA ALA A 102 10.54 11.33 -14.10
C ALA A 102 9.79 10.70 -12.92
N ALA A 103 9.10 9.57 -13.13
CA ALA A 103 8.46 8.82 -12.05
C ALA A 103 9.48 8.26 -11.03
N ARG A 104 10.58 7.66 -11.51
CA ARG A 104 11.70 7.21 -10.65
C ARG A 104 12.34 8.37 -9.88
N LYS A 105 12.68 9.47 -10.58
CA LYS A 105 13.27 10.68 -9.99
C LYS A 105 12.36 11.33 -8.95
N LEU A 106 11.04 11.32 -9.16
CA LEU A 106 10.07 11.82 -8.19
C LEU A 106 10.09 11.00 -6.89
N ASN A 107 10.04 9.67 -7.00
CA ASN A 107 10.08 8.79 -5.83
C ASN A 107 11.41 8.94 -5.08
N ALA A 108 12.54 8.97 -5.79
CA ALA A 108 13.86 9.24 -5.23
C ALA A 108 13.96 10.59 -4.50
N LEU A 109 13.40 11.66 -5.09
CA LEU A 109 13.33 12.98 -4.46
C LEU A 109 12.50 12.95 -3.17
N LEU A 110 11.34 12.29 -3.19
CA LEU A 110 10.47 12.19 -2.02
C LEU A 110 11.11 11.38 -0.89
N ILE A 111 11.79 10.27 -1.19
CA ILE A 111 12.58 9.50 -0.23
C ILE A 111 13.70 10.37 0.37
N ALA A 112 14.48 11.05 -0.46
CA ALA A 112 15.55 11.92 -0.01
C ALA A 112 15.02 13.05 0.89
N MET A 113 13.96 13.75 0.46
CA MET A 113 13.26 14.76 1.28
C MET A 113 12.79 14.19 2.61
N GLY A 114 12.15 13.01 2.59
CA GLY A 114 11.62 12.34 3.79
C GLY A 114 12.69 12.07 4.83
N ARG A 115 13.86 11.54 4.43
CA ARG A 115 14.97 11.19 5.35
C ARG A 115 15.50 12.37 6.14
N ILE A 116 15.61 13.53 5.50
CA ILE A 116 16.25 14.73 6.05
C ILE A 116 15.23 15.81 6.44
N ALA A 117 13.95 15.45 6.52
CA ALA A 117 12.85 16.39 6.66
C ALA A 117 12.89 17.20 7.96
N ASP A 118 12.66 18.50 7.85
CA ASP A 118 12.23 19.35 8.96
C ASP A 118 10.70 19.34 9.13
N GLU A 119 10.19 20.04 10.14
CA GLU A 119 8.75 20.06 10.42
C GLU A 119 7.93 20.66 9.24
N PRO A 120 8.34 21.78 8.60
CA PRO A 120 7.72 22.23 7.34
C PRO A 120 7.70 21.18 6.21
N THR A 121 8.80 20.45 6.01
CA THR A 121 8.87 19.39 4.98
C THR A 121 7.93 18.24 5.33
N LEU A 122 7.84 17.85 6.60
CA LEU A 122 6.94 16.79 7.06
C LEU A 122 5.48 17.19 6.92
N ILE A 123 5.12 18.44 7.29
CA ILE A 123 3.78 18.99 7.05
C ILE A 123 3.45 18.94 5.55
N TYR A 124 4.39 19.34 4.68
CA TYR A 124 4.19 19.26 3.23
C TYR A 124 3.94 17.82 2.76
N LEU A 125 4.76 16.85 3.18
CA LEU A 125 4.54 15.43 2.83
C LEU A 125 3.18 14.93 3.35
N HIS A 126 2.73 15.35 4.53
CA HIS A 126 1.42 14.98 5.08
C HIS A 126 0.27 15.59 4.27
N GLU A 127 0.34 16.88 3.91
CA GLU A 127 -0.62 17.55 3.02
C GLU A 127 -0.74 16.82 1.67
N LEU A 128 0.39 16.35 1.14
CA LEU A 128 0.43 15.59 -0.11
C LEU A 128 -0.25 14.22 0.00
N PHE A 129 -0.05 13.50 1.12
CA PHE A 129 -0.73 12.23 1.38
C PHE A 129 -2.25 12.39 1.43
N GLU A 130 -2.75 13.42 2.12
CA GLU A 130 -4.20 13.62 2.24
C GLU A 130 -4.82 14.09 0.91
N SER A 131 -4.16 14.99 0.19
CA SER A 131 -4.74 15.72 -0.95
C SER A 131 -4.63 15.00 -2.30
N TYR A 132 -3.65 14.11 -2.47
CA TYR A 132 -3.31 13.49 -3.76
C TYR A 132 -3.20 11.96 -3.65
N PRO A 133 -4.31 11.21 -3.86
CA PRO A 133 -4.33 9.75 -3.76
C PRO A 133 -3.23 9.06 -4.58
N GLU A 134 -2.91 9.56 -5.77
CA GLU A 134 -1.90 9.05 -6.71
C GLU A 134 -0.44 9.20 -6.24
N ARG A 135 -0.24 9.89 -5.11
CA ARG A 135 1.07 10.12 -4.49
C ARG A 135 1.27 9.33 -3.20
N ARG A 136 0.21 8.77 -2.62
CA ARG A 136 0.25 8.22 -1.26
C ARG A 136 1.25 7.09 -1.06
N ASN A 137 1.48 6.25 -2.06
CA ASN A 137 2.46 5.17 -1.97
C ASN A 137 3.89 5.72 -1.86
N ASP A 138 4.25 6.65 -2.75
CA ASP A 138 5.55 7.35 -2.76
C ASP A 138 5.77 8.12 -1.44
N ILE A 139 4.73 8.77 -0.92
CA ILE A 139 4.77 9.56 0.32
C ILE A 139 4.84 8.68 1.57
N ALA A 140 4.11 7.55 1.60
CA ALA A 140 4.19 6.60 2.71
C ALA A 140 5.59 5.97 2.80
N GLU A 141 6.19 5.64 1.66
CA GLU A 141 7.59 5.20 1.58
C GLU A 141 8.54 6.28 2.13
N ALA A 142 8.43 7.54 1.68
CA ALA A 142 9.23 8.65 2.19
C ALA A 142 9.12 8.85 3.72
N ILE A 143 7.90 8.81 4.27
CA ILE A 143 7.65 8.91 5.72
C ILE A 143 8.17 7.68 6.48
N SER A 144 8.19 6.51 5.84
CA SER A 144 8.76 5.29 6.42
C SER A 144 10.27 5.46 6.65
N TRP A 145 10.99 6.06 5.69
CA TRP A 145 12.41 6.37 5.82
C TRP A 145 12.69 7.39 6.92
N TYR A 146 11.91 8.47 7.02
CA TYR A 146 12.01 9.41 8.16
C TYR A 146 11.93 8.67 9.50
N SER A 147 10.93 7.80 9.65
CA SER A 147 10.64 7.06 10.88
C SER A 147 11.71 6.02 11.26
N GLN A 148 12.54 5.63 10.29
CA GLN A 148 13.67 4.73 10.49
C GLN A 148 14.94 5.46 10.97
N GLU A 149 15.17 6.68 10.48
CA GLU A 149 16.40 7.45 10.74
C GLU A 149 16.24 8.52 11.84
N ASN A 150 15.01 8.98 12.11
CA ASN A 150 14.72 10.13 13.00
C ASN A 150 13.76 9.78 14.16
N GLN A 151 13.32 10.82 14.88
CA GLN A 151 12.30 10.71 15.93
C GLN A 151 10.95 10.26 15.35
N ARG A 152 10.34 9.27 16.00
CA ARG A 152 9.06 8.69 15.57
C ARG A 152 7.90 9.51 16.12
N ARG A 153 7.04 10.02 15.23
CA ARG A 153 5.92 10.91 15.58
C ARG A 153 4.58 10.23 15.37
N ASP A 154 3.59 10.53 16.21
CA ASP A 154 2.24 9.93 16.12
C ASP A 154 1.52 10.23 14.79
N ALA A 155 1.80 11.39 14.18
CA ALA A 155 1.25 11.76 12.89
C ALA A 155 1.75 10.83 11.76
N ASP A 156 3.05 10.52 11.75
CA ASP A 156 3.66 9.59 10.78
C ASP A 156 3.08 8.19 10.94
N TRP A 157 2.94 7.71 12.17
CA TRP A 157 2.33 6.40 12.47
C TRP A 157 0.93 6.26 11.87
N ARG A 158 0.08 7.31 11.99
CA ARG A 158 -1.28 7.30 11.43
C ARG A 158 -1.28 7.18 9.90
N ILE A 159 -0.37 7.87 9.23
CA ILE A 159 -0.22 7.78 7.77
C ILE A 159 0.28 6.39 7.36
N LEU A 160 1.34 5.90 8.01
CA LEU A 160 1.92 4.59 7.72
C LEU A 160 0.89 3.45 7.92
N VAL A 161 0.12 3.45 9.02
CA VAL A 161 -0.94 2.46 9.23
C VAL A 161 -2.03 2.56 8.16
N ARG A 162 -2.49 3.76 7.80
CA ARG A 162 -3.49 3.95 6.72
C ARG A 162 -2.97 3.51 5.35
N SER A 163 -1.66 3.68 5.10
CA SER A 163 -1.04 3.31 3.84
C SER A 163 -0.98 1.80 3.59
N LEU A 164 -1.11 0.95 4.63
CA LEU A 164 -1.19 -0.51 4.47
C LEU A 164 -2.35 -0.96 3.57
N ASN A 165 -3.35 -0.12 3.33
CA ASN A 165 -4.44 -0.41 2.39
C ASN A 165 -4.07 -0.26 0.90
N ILE A 166 -2.93 0.38 0.58
CA ILE A 166 -2.62 0.87 -0.77
C ILE A 166 -1.18 0.60 -1.24
N VAL A 167 -0.24 0.38 -0.31
CA VAL A 167 1.16 0.07 -0.61
C VAL A 167 1.33 -1.38 -1.06
N GLU A 168 2.23 -1.57 -2.02
CA GLU A 168 2.52 -2.84 -2.70
C GLU A 168 4.05 -3.02 -2.75
N GLY A 169 4.54 -4.24 -3.02
CA GLY A 169 5.97 -4.52 -3.27
C GLY A 169 6.95 -3.90 -2.23
N LYS A 170 8.07 -3.33 -2.71
CA LYS A 170 9.11 -2.71 -1.87
C LYS A 170 8.55 -1.61 -0.96
N GLN A 171 7.57 -0.80 -1.40
CA GLN A 171 6.92 0.21 -0.55
C GLN A 171 6.22 -0.41 0.67
N ALA A 172 5.51 -1.52 0.46
CA ALA A 172 4.85 -2.23 1.56
C ALA A 172 5.84 -2.75 2.59
N GLN A 173 6.98 -3.29 2.13
CA GLN A 173 8.06 -3.76 3.01
C GLN A 173 8.63 -2.60 3.84
N ALA A 174 8.95 -1.46 3.22
CA ALA A 174 9.48 -0.27 3.90
C ALA A 174 8.50 0.28 4.96
N VAL A 175 7.21 0.39 4.63
CA VAL A 175 6.16 0.83 5.56
C VAL A 175 6.00 -0.14 6.72
N MET A 176 5.88 -1.45 6.46
CA MET A 176 5.73 -2.45 7.53
C MET A 176 6.96 -2.48 8.45
N GLN A 177 8.17 -2.40 7.87
CA GLN A 177 9.41 -2.35 8.62
C GLN A 177 9.51 -1.09 9.49
N ALA A 178 9.13 0.09 8.98
CA ALA A 178 9.07 1.31 9.77
C ALA A 178 8.07 1.20 10.94
N LEU A 179 6.89 0.61 10.70
CA LEU A 179 5.87 0.42 11.73
C LEU A 179 6.33 -0.46 12.90
N THR A 180 7.25 -1.42 12.70
CA THR A 180 7.83 -2.23 13.81
C THR A 180 8.62 -1.40 14.82
N ARG A 181 9.09 -0.19 14.45
CA ARG A 181 9.99 0.63 15.25
C ARG A 181 9.27 1.62 16.17
N PHE A 182 7.95 1.77 16.01
CA PHE A 182 7.12 2.59 16.88
C PHE A 182 6.81 1.85 18.18
N HIS A 183 6.72 2.55 19.31
CA HIS A 183 6.17 1.96 20.54
C HIS A 183 4.65 1.69 20.43
N ARG A 184 3.99 2.44 19.55
CA ARG A 184 2.54 2.40 19.32
C ARG A 184 2.15 1.22 18.44
N ARG A 185 1.26 0.40 18.97
CA ARG A 185 0.72 -0.81 18.31
C ARG A 185 -0.69 -0.56 17.81
N SER A 186 -1.11 -1.30 16.79
CA SER A 186 -2.51 -1.35 16.40
C SER A 186 -3.20 -2.56 17.03
N ASN A 187 -4.30 -2.34 17.73
CA ASN A 187 -5.11 -3.39 18.37
C ASN A 187 -6.47 -3.62 17.67
N LYS A 188 -6.81 -2.83 16.63
CA LYS A 188 -8.02 -3.06 15.83
C LYS A 188 -7.79 -4.25 14.89
N ALA A 189 -8.74 -5.18 14.88
CA ALA A 189 -8.70 -6.35 14.01
C ALA A 189 -8.52 -6.00 12.53
N GLN A 190 -9.16 -4.93 12.04
CA GLN A 190 -9.01 -4.47 10.64
C GLN A 190 -7.54 -4.25 10.22
N TRP A 191 -6.70 -3.71 11.11
CA TRP A 191 -5.32 -3.38 10.78
C TRP A 191 -4.41 -4.60 10.88
N ILE A 192 -4.69 -5.48 11.85
CA ILE A 192 -4.02 -6.79 11.97
C ILE A 192 -4.32 -7.63 10.71
N ARG A 193 -5.59 -7.69 10.30
CA ARG A 193 -6.03 -8.29 9.04
C ARG A 193 -5.28 -7.71 7.85
N GLN A 194 -5.17 -6.37 7.77
CA GLN A 194 -4.50 -5.73 6.65
C GLN A 194 -3.01 -6.12 6.56
N VAL A 195 -2.28 -6.22 7.67
CA VAL A 195 -0.88 -6.69 7.64
C VAL A 195 -0.77 -8.13 7.13
N ILE A 196 -1.71 -9.02 7.49
CA ILE A 196 -1.76 -10.38 6.94
C ILE A 196 -2.01 -10.32 5.42
N LEU A 197 -2.99 -9.54 4.96
CA LEU A 197 -3.32 -9.40 3.53
C LEU A 197 -2.19 -8.82 2.69
N VAL A 198 -1.51 -7.78 3.18
CA VAL A 198 -0.34 -7.19 2.53
C VAL A 198 0.80 -8.21 2.49
N GLY A 199 1.06 -8.89 3.60
CA GLY A 199 2.08 -9.94 3.69
C GLY A 199 1.86 -11.07 2.68
N LEU A 200 0.61 -11.53 2.49
CA LEU A 200 0.26 -12.59 1.53
C LEU A 200 0.53 -12.20 0.07
N GLN A 201 0.75 -10.91 -0.22
CA GLN A 201 1.12 -10.39 -1.53
C GLN A 201 2.64 -10.17 -1.69
N GLN A 202 3.44 -10.51 -0.67
CA GLN A 202 4.89 -10.35 -0.67
C GLN A 202 5.65 -11.63 -1.02
N ASP A 203 6.91 -11.43 -1.45
CA ASP A 203 7.96 -12.44 -1.39
C ASP A 203 8.25 -12.89 0.07
N ALA A 204 9.15 -13.87 0.22
CA ALA A 204 9.51 -14.43 1.52
C ALA A 204 10.03 -13.36 2.52
N GLN A 205 10.81 -12.38 2.05
CA GLN A 205 11.35 -11.32 2.89
C GLN A 205 10.25 -10.38 3.40
N GLY A 206 9.33 -9.97 2.54
CA GLY A 206 8.18 -9.16 2.93
C GLY A 206 7.18 -9.91 3.82
N GLN A 207 7.06 -11.24 3.66
CA GLN A 207 6.28 -12.08 4.58
C GLN A 207 6.91 -12.10 5.99
N GLU A 208 8.23 -12.23 6.11
CA GLU A 208 8.91 -12.11 7.41
C GLU A 208 8.70 -10.73 8.05
N ILE A 209 8.75 -9.65 7.27
CA ILE A 209 8.51 -8.29 7.77
C ILE A 209 7.08 -8.15 8.28
N ALA A 210 6.09 -8.70 7.55
CA ALA A 210 4.69 -8.74 7.99
C ALA A 210 4.53 -9.53 9.30
N VAL A 211 5.17 -10.69 9.44
CA VAL A 211 5.19 -11.49 10.68
C VAL A 211 5.80 -10.69 11.84
N LYS A 212 6.97 -10.06 11.65
CA LYS A 212 7.60 -9.21 12.68
C LYS A 212 6.70 -8.06 13.14
N LEU A 213 5.91 -7.48 12.23
CA LEU A 213 4.92 -6.45 12.55
C LEU A 213 3.71 -7.02 13.32
N LEU A 214 3.22 -8.20 12.94
CA LEU A 214 2.13 -8.89 13.64
C LEU A 214 2.53 -9.29 15.07
N GLU A 215 3.73 -9.85 15.26
CA GLU A 215 4.28 -10.15 16.59
C GLU A 215 4.41 -8.88 17.43
N HIS A 216 4.96 -7.81 16.84
CA HIS A 216 5.10 -6.52 17.50
C HIS A 216 3.74 -5.93 17.93
N TRP A 217 2.71 -5.95 17.07
CA TRP A 217 1.39 -5.38 17.39
C TRP A 217 0.58 -6.24 18.36
N THR A 218 0.53 -7.55 18.15
CA THR A 218 -0.32 -8.47 18.94
C THR A 218 0.33 -8.94 20.23
N GLY A 219 1.66 -8.86 20.34
CA GLY A 219 2.44 -9.45 21.43
C GLY A 219 2.54 -10.98 21.39
N GLN A 220 1.91 -11.64 20.42
CA GLN A 220 2.12 -13.07 20.17
C GLN A 220 3.52 -13.29 19.61
N LYS A 221 4.11 -14.45 19.88
CA LYS A 221 5.38 -14.88 19.31
C LYS A 221 5.18 -16.21 18.61
N GLN A 222 5.79 -16.37 17.43
CA GLN A 222 5.87 -17.64 16.70
C GLN A 222 4.52 -18.37 16.61
N VAL A 223 3.55 -17.80 15.89
CA VAL A 223 2.36 -18.55 15.47
C VAL A 223 2.83 -19.63 14.49
N GLN A 224 2.99 -20.86 14.98
CA GLN A 224 3.69 -21.93 14.25
C GLN A 224 2.84 -22.51 13.10
N PRO A 225 3.44 -22.81 11.95
CA PRO A 225 2.81 -23.61 10.90
C PRO A 225 2.34 -24.98 11.44
N GLN A 226 1.21 -25.48 10.96
CA GLN A 226 0.72 -26.81 11.35
C GLN A 226 1.41 -27.95 10.59
N THR A 227 2.02 -27.64 9.45
CA THR A 227 2.78 -28.54 8.58
C THR A 227 4.01 -27.80 8.04
N GLU A 228 5.07 -28.52 7.69
CA GLU A 228 6.33 -27.93 7.19
C GLU A 228 6.14 -27.12 5.90
N ASP A 229 5.17 -27.51 5.06
CA ASP A 229 4.83 -26.84 3.79
C ASP A 229 3.96 -25.57 3.96
N SER A 230 3.48 -25.25 5.16
CA SER A 230 2.54 -24.14 5.39
C SER A 230 3.28 -22.83 5.70
N SER A 231 2.98 -21.75 4.96
CA SER A 231 3.64 -20.46 5.20
C SER A 231 3.25 -19.87 6.56
N LEU A 232 4.16 -19.09 7.16
CA LEU A 232 3.92 -18.42 8.45
C LEU A 232 2.62 -17.59 8.44
N LEU A 233 2.27 -16.99 7.30
CA LEU A 233 1.04 -16.21 7.19
C LEU A 233 -0.24 -17.05 7.19
N VAL A 234 -0.22 -18.31 6.74
CA VAL A 234 -1.37 -19.23 6.89
C VAL A 234 -1.64 -19.50 8.38
N ALA A 235 -0.59 -19.65 9.18
CA ALA A 235 -0.73 -19.76 10.63
C ALA A 235 -1.35 -18.49 11.24
N TRP A 236 -0.94 -17.30 10.79
CA TRP A 236 -1.56 -16.02 11.18
C TRP A 236 -3.00 -15.85 10.69
N GLN A 237 -3.36 -16.34 9.49
CA GLN A 237 -4.75 -16.34 9.01
C GLN A 237 -5.65 -17.18 9.93
N LYS A 238 -5.18 -18.36 10.33
CA LYS A 238 -5.89 -19.23 11.28
C LYS A 238 -6.03 -18.56 12.65
N TRP A 239 -4.94 -18.07 13.22
CA TRP A 239 -4.96 -17.34 14.50
C TRP A 239 -5.91 -16.14 14.44
N PHE A 240 -5.95 -15.41 13.32
CA PHE A 240 -6.85 -14.28 13.14
C PHE A 240 -8.32 -14.72 13.17
N ALA A 241 -8.68 -15.79 12.45
CA ALA A 241 -10.04 -16.34 12.43
C ALA A 241 -10.49 -16.87 13.81
N GLU A 242 -9.58 -17.50 14.56
CA GLU A 242 -9.85 -17.96 15.94
C GLU A 242 -9.98 -16.78 16.93
N LYS A 243 -9.17 -15.73 16.75
CA LYS A 243 -9.15 -14.57 17.63
C LYS A 243 -10.28 -13.58 17.38
N TYR A 244 -10.76 -13.51 16.14
CA TYR A 244 -11.75 -12.54 15.66
C TYR A 244 -12.80 -13.24 14.76
N PRO A 245 -13.62 -14.17 15.31
CA PRO A 245 -14.55 -14.98 14.51
C PRO A 245 -15.64 -14.17 13.80
N ASP A 246 -16.00 -13.00 14.34
CA ASP A 246 -16.98 -12.08 13.75
C ASP A 246 -16.39 -11.16 12.65
N GLU A 247 -15.07 -11.15 12.48
CA GLU A 247 -14.39 -10.32 11.48
C GLU A 247 -14.27 -11.03 10.12
N LEU A 248 -14.11 -10.23 9.06
CA LEU A 248 -13.87 -10.77 7.73
C LEU A 248 -12.56 -11.60 7.72
N PRO A 249 -12.54 -12.79 7.11
CA PRO A 249 -11.35 -13.64 7.09
C PRO A 249 -10.17 -12.91 6.43
N ALA A 250 -8.96 -13.17 6.94
CA ALA A 250 -7.71 -12.59 6.45
C ALA A 250 -7.21 -13.26 5.14
N VAL A 251 -8.13 -13.62 4.25
CA VAL A 251 -7.84 -14.23 2.95
C VAL A 251 -7.81 -13.14 1.87
N LEU A 252 -6.91 -13.31 0.89
CA LEU A 252 -6.92 -12.47 -0.30
C LEU A 252 -8.28 -12.56 -1.00
N PRO A 253 -8.79 -11.47 -1.58
CA PRO A 253 -10.08 -11.47 -2.25
C PRO A 253 -10.04 -12.43 -3.44
N VAL A 254 -10.89 -13.45 -3.41
CA VAL A 254 -11.06 -14.40 -4.50
C VAL A 254 -12.17 -13.90 -5.42
N GLU A 255 -11.92 -13.84 -6.71
CA GLU A 255 -12.94 -13.49 -7.69
C GLU A 255 -13.99 -14.62 -7.81
N PRO A 256 -15.29 -14.30 -7.88
CA PRO A 256 -16.31 -15.30 -8.19
C PRO A 256 -15.97 -16.00 -9.51
N ALA A 257 -16.08 -17.34 -9.56
CA ALA A 257 -15.71 -18.13 -10.73
C ALA A 257 -16.39 -17.58 -12.01
N ASP A 258 -17.69 -17.32 -11.91
CA ASP A 258 -18.58 -16.85 -12.98
C ASP A 258 -18.56 -15.32 -13.20
N THR A 259 -17.59 -14.57 -12.63
CA THR A 259 -17.48 -13.14 -12.94
C THR A 259 -17.14 -12.95 -14.43
N ARG A 260 -17.90 -12.07 -15.08
CA ARG A 260 -17.75 -11.75 -16.50
C ARG A 260 -16.44 -11.01 -16.78
N TRP A 261 -15.95 -10.25 -15.81
CA TRP A 261 -14.75 -9.43 -15.91
C TRP A 261 -13.83 -9.69 -14.72
N LYS A 262 -12.58 -10.03 -15.00
CA LYS A 262 -11.53 -10.24 -14.00
C LYS A 262 -10.90 -8.89 -13.63
N TYR A 263 -10.50 -8.71 -12.37
CA TYR A 263 -9.91 -7.46 -11.85
C TYR A 263 -8.66 -7.06 -12.64
N GLN A 264 -7.75 -8.02 -12.87
CA GLN A 264 -6.49 -7.77 -13.56
C GLN A 264 -6.72 -7.35 -15.03
N ASP A 265 -7.67 -7.98 -15.73
CA ASP A 265 -8.01 -7.63 -17.12
C ASP A 265 -8.58 -6.23 -17.27
N LEU A 266 -9.37 -5.78 -16.28
CA LEU A 266 -9.90 -4.43 -16.22
C LEU A 266 -8.82 -3.41 -15.82
N LEU A 267 -7.96 -3.75 -14.86
CA LEU A 267 -6.86 -2.90 -14.41
C LEU A 267 -5.85 -2.64 -15.54
N ALA A 268 -5.43 -3.68 -16.25
CA ALA A 268 -4.51 -3.57 -17.38
C ALA A 268 -5.10 -2.72 -18.53
N GLU A 269 -6.40 -2.88 -18.82
CA GLU A 269 -7.09 -2.07 -19.83
C GLU A 269 -7.22 -0.60 -19.39
N LEU A 270 -7.52 -0.33 -18.12
CA LEU A 270 -7.57 1.04 -17.56
C LEU A 270 -6.22 1.74 -17.66
N GLN A 271 -5.13 1.04 -17.29
CA GLN A 271 -3.75 1.53 -17.39
C GLN A 271 -3.37 1.84 -18.85
N LYS A 272 -3.61 0.89 -19.77
CA LYS A 272 -3.34 1.05 -21.21
C LYS A 272 -4.04 2.29 -21.79
N ARG A 273 -5.28 2.55 -21.38
CA ARG A 273 -6.10 3.66 -21.87
C ARG A 273 -5.96 4.94 -21.03
N SER A 274 -5.01 5.02 -20.10
CA SER A 274 -4.91 6.15 -19.13
C SER A 274 -4.93 7.54 -19.79
N ALA A 275 -4.29 7.69 -20.96
CA ALA A 275 -4.25 8.94 -21.74
C ALA A 275 -5.49 9.22 -22.63
N GLU A 276 -6.40 8.26 -22.83
CA GLU A 276 -7.55 8.42 -23.73
C GLU A 276 -8.64 9.37 -23.17
N PRO A 277 -9.40 10.08 -24.02
CA PRO A 277 -10.60 10.79 -23.59
C PRO A 277 -11.60 9.86 -22.86
N VAL A 278 -12.28 10.37 -21.83
CA VAL A 278 -13.29 9.59 -21.10
C VAL A 278 -14.66 9.83 -21.70
N ASN A 279 -15.39 8.75 -22.01
CA ASN A 279 -16.77 8.84 -22.45
C ASN A 279 -17.70 8.98 -21.24
N LEU A 280 -17.84 10.21 -20.74
CA LEU A 280 -18.65 10.53 -19.56
C LEU A 280 -20.12 10.09 -19.70
N LYS A 281 -20.68 10.16 -20.92
CA LYS A 281 -22.05 9.70 -21.19
C LYS A 281 -22.20 8.20 -20.97
N LEU A 282 -21.27 7.40 -21.52
CA LEU A 282 -21.29 5.95 -21.36
C LEU A 282 -21.01 5.53 -19.90
N GLY A 283 -20.09 6.22 -19.21
CA GLY A 283 -19.83 5.99 -17.79
C GLY A 283 -21.04 6.31 -16.88
N ALA A 284 -21.77 7.39 -17.15
CA ALA A 284 -23.01 7.72 -16.45
C ALA A 284 -24.13 6.71 -16.72
N GLN A 285 -24.26 6.24 -17.97
CA GLN A 285 -25.19 5.16 -18.32
C GLN A 285 -24.83 3.85 -17.60
N ALA A 286 -23.55 3.51 -17.55
CA ALA A 286 -23.05 2.33 -16.83
C ALA A 286 -23.28 2.42 -15.30
N PHE A 287 -23.16 3.61 -14.69
CA PHE A 287 -23.46 3.84 -13.27
C PHE A 287 -24.93 3.54 -12.91
N VAL A 288 -25.86 3.85 -13.82
CA VAL A 288 -27.29 3.50 -13.68
C VAL A 288 -27.51 2.00 -13.97
N LYS A 289 -26.90 1.47 -15.03
CA LYS A 289 -27.06 0.07 -15.47
C LYS A 289 -26.50 -0.95 -14.47
N ALA A 290 -25.37 -0.65 -13.84
CA ALA A 290 -24.81 -1.40 -12.71
C ALA A 290 -25.54 -1.13 -11.38
N THR A 291 -26.63 -0.34 -11.39
CA THR A 291 -27.49 -0.01 -10.23
C THR A 291 -26.83 0.76 -9.09
N CYS A 292 -25.59 1.24 -9.25
CA CYS A 292 -24.85 2.03 -8.25
C CYS A 292 -25.67 3.24 -7.75
N VAL A 293 -26.43 3.85 -8.67
CA VAL A 293 -27.38 4.96 -8.43
C VAL A 293 -28.41 4.72 -7.31
N LYS A 294 -28.76 3.46 -7.01
CA LYS A 294 -29.72 3.10 -5.94
C LYS A 294 -29.18 3.36 -4.53
N CYS A 295 -27.86 3.40 -4.37
CA CYS A 295 -27.20 3.48 -3.08
C CYS A 295 -26.28 4.69 -2.96
N HIS A 296 -25.69 5.14 -4.06
CA HIS A 296 -24.66 6.17 -4.11
C HIS A 296 -25.09 7.41 -4.89
N LEU A 297 -24.75 8.58 -4.36
CA LEU A 297 -24.80 9.84 -5.09
C LEU A 297 -23.49 10.04 -5.85
N PHE A 298 -23.59 10.46 -7.11
CA PHE A 298 -22.48 11.03 -7.86
C PHE A 298 -22.91 12.37 -8.50
N GLY A 299 -22.35 13.47 -8.01
CA GLY A 299 -22.74 14.83 -8.41
C GLY A 299 -24.15 15.17 -7.93
N LYS A 300 -25.15 15.02 -8.81
CA LYS A 300 -26.58 15.24 -8.52
C LYS A 300 -27.45 14.01 -8.76
N THR A 301 -26.84 12.86 -9.08
CA THR A 301 -27.55 11.65 -9.53
C THR A 301 -27.38 10.51 -8.54
N GLY A 302 -28.50 10.02 -7.99
CA GLY A 302 -28.54 8.87 -7.08
C GLY A 302 -28.84 9.22 -5.62
N GLU A 303 -28.72 8.21 -4.75
CA GLU A 303 -29.17 8.24 -3.36
C GLU A 303 -28.02 8.45 -2.36
N LYS A 304 -28.27 9.09 -1.21
CA LYS A 304 -27.28 9.24 -0.12
C LYS A 304 -27.49 8.20 1.00
N ILE A 305 -27.36 6.91 0.69
CA ILE A 305 -27.45 5.85 1.71
C ILE A 305 -26.10 5.16 1.92
N GLY A 306 -25.43 4.79 0.83
CA GLY A 306 -24.00 4.48 0.84
C GLY A 306 -23.14 5.75 0.77
N PRO A 307 -21.80 5.60 0.72
CA PRO A 307 -20.86 6.69 0.55
C PRO A 307 -21.19 7.63 -0.61
N ASP A 308 -21.11 8.94 -0.38
CA ASP A 308 -21.17 9.95 -1.45
C ASP A 308 -19.92 9.82 -2.33
N LEU A 309 -20.12 9.45 -3.59
CA LEU A 309 -19.04 9.19 -4.55
C LEU A 309 -18.60 10.46 -5.30
N THR A 310 -19.29 11.60 -5.10
CA THR A 310 -19.00 12.87 -5.80
C THR A 310 -17.53 13.28 -5.75
N HIS A 311 -16.84 12.98 -4.65
CA HIS A 311 -15.42 13.25 -4.48
C HIS A 311 -14.56 11.98 -4.36
N VAL A 312 -15.03 10.82 -4.89
CA VAL A 312 -14.30 9.54 -4.78
C VAL A 312 -12.91 9.62 -5.44
N SER A 313 -12.80 10.31 -6.57
CA SER A 313 -11.55 10.59 -7.29
C SER A 313 -10.54 11.47 -6.52
N ARG A 314 -10.99 12.21 -5.49
CA ARG A 314 -10.11 12.94 -4.55
C ARG A 314 -9.71 12.09 -3.35
N ARG A 315 -10.36 10.94 -3.14
CA ARG A 315 -10.13 10.04 -2.00
C ARG A 315 -9.40 8.76 -2.38
N PHE A 316 -9.52 8.29 -3.62
CA PHE A 316 -9.05 7.00 -4.09
C PHE A 316 -8.48 7.10 -5.52
N GLN A 317 -7.40 6.37 -5.80
CA GLN A 317 -6.91 6.14 -7.15
C GLN A 317 -7.88 5.26 -7.95
N GLN A 318 -7.72 5.28 -9.28
CA GLN A 318 -8.50 4.46 -10.20
C GLN A 318 -8.43 2.95 -9.88
N LYS A 319 -7.27 2.43 -9.45
CA LYS A 319 -7.11 1.02 -9.04
C LYS A 319 -7.91 0.68 -7.78
N GLU A 320 -7.93 1.58 -6.80
CA GLU A 320 -8.67 1.42 -5.53
C GLU A 320 -10.19 1.46 -5.79
N ILE A 321 -10.67 2.36 -6.68
CA ILE A 321 -12.08 2.42 -7.09
C ILE A 321 -12.49 1.11 -7.77
N LEU A 322 -11.66 0.57 -8.68
CA LEU A 322 -11.93 -0.74 -9.31
C LEU A 322 -11.95 -1.86 -8.26
N GLN A 323 -10.95 -1.90 -7.37
CA GLN A 323 -10.83 -2.95 -6.35
C GLN A 323 -12.03 -2.96 -5.40
N ALA A 324 -12.47 -1.79 -4.92
CA ALA A 324 -13.66 -1.65 -4.10
C ALA A 324 -14.95 -2.00 -4.85
N THR A 325 -14.99 -1.83 -6.18
CA THR A 325 -16.15 -2.20 -7.01
C THR A 325 -16.23 -3.71 -7.28
N VAL A 326 -15.08 -4.38 -7.47
CA VAL A 326 -15.01 -5.84 -7.70
C VAL A 326 -15.11 -6.60 -6.39
N PHE A 327 -14.48 -6.10 -5.33
CA PHE A 327 -14.38 -6.73 -4.01
C PHE A 327 -14.92 -5.81 -2.91
N PRO A 328 -16.24 -5.55 -2.86
CA PRO A 328 -16.84 -4.59 -1.92
C PRO A 328 -16.65 -4.94 -0.44
N SER A 329 -16.34 -6.20 -0.13
CA SER A 329 -16.01 -6.67 1.22
C SER A 329 -14.50 -6.83 1.47
N HIS A 330 -13.62 -6.30 0.60
CA HIS A 330 -12.18 -6.31 0.86
C HIS A 330 -11.81 -5.36 2.01
N PHE A 331 -12.38 -4.16 2.00
CA PHE A 331 -12.28 -3.15 3.06
C PHE A 331 -13.64 -2.46 3.22
N VAL A 332 -14.21 -2.51 4.43
CA VAL A 332 -15.53 -1.93 4.75
C VAL A 332 -15.35 -0.81 5.77
N SER A 333 -15.94 0.36 5.51
CA SER A 333 -15.83 1.51 6.42
C SER A 333 -16.71 1.32 7.66
N GLU A 334 -16.17 1.63 8.84
CA GLU A 334 -16.93 1.71 10.10
C GLU A 334 -18.07 2.75 10.04
N GLU A 335 -18.01 3.71 9.11
CA GLU A 335 -19.05 4.73 8.87
C GLU A 335 -20.31 4.19 8.19
N TYR A 336 -20.23 3.03 7.51
CA TYR A 336 -21.34 2.43 6.74
C TYR A 336 -21.58 0.97 7.15
N PRO A 337 -21.96 0.71 8.42
CA PRO A 337 -22.16 -0.64 8.93
C PRO A 337 -23.36 -1.34 8.30
N THR A 338 -23.18 -2.62 7.98
CA THR A 338 -24.25 -3.56 7.64
C THR A 338 -24.81 -4.18 8.92
N PHE A 339 -26.12 -4.39 8.98
CA PHE A 339 -26.78 -5.14 10.04
C PHE A 339 -27.72 -6.19 9.45
N THR A 340 -27.87 -7.31 10.16
CA THR A 340 -28.99 -8.24 10.01
C THR A 340 -29.97 -8.00 11.15
N ILE A 341 -31.23 -7.75 10.81
CA ILE A 341 -32.33 -7.59 11.75
C ILE A 341 -33.18 -8.85 11.71
N VAL A 342 -33.35 -9.48 12.87
CA VAL A 342 -34.30 -10.58 13.10
C VAL A 342 -35.57 -9.98 13.69
N THR A 343 -36.72 -10.32 13.14
CA THR A 343 -38.03 -9.87 13.62
C THR A 343 -38.72 -10.98 14.41
N SER A 344 -39.58 -10.62 15.36
CA SER A 344 -40.35 -11.57 16.20
C SER A 344 -41.31 -12.47 15.40
N ALA A 345 -41.46 -12.23 14.09
CA ALA A 345 -42.17 -13.06 13.13
C ALA A 345 -41.24 -14.05 12.38
N GLY A 346 -39.99 -14.23 12.83
CA GLY A 346 -38.98 -15.10 12.23
C GLY A 346 -38.41 -14.62 10.89
N LYS A 347 -38.66 -13.37 10.48
CA LYS A 347 -38.11 -12.82 9.22
C LYS A 347 -36.80 -12.11 9.48
N THR A 348 -35.82 -12.36 8.60
CA THR A 348 -34.51 -11.72 8.61
C THR A 348 -34.37 -10.71 7.46
N PHE A 349 -33.75 -9.57 7.76
CA PHE A 349 -33.46 -8.52 6.78
C PHE A 349 -32.02 -8.05 6.94
N THR A 350 -31.23 -7.99 5.87
CA THR A 350 -29.83 -7.53 5.92
C THR A 350 -29.61 -6.28 5.06
N GLY A 351 -28.86 -5.32 5.56
CA GLY A 351 -28.57 -4.06 4.85
C GLY A 351 -27.97 -2.96 5.72
N MET A 352 -27.85 -1.75 5.18
CA MET A 352 -27.40 -0.56 5.92
C MET A 352 -28.58 0.13 6.60
N MET A 353 -28.38 0.68 7.80
CA MET A 353 -29.39 1.53 8.43
C MET A 353 -29.51 2.89 7.72
N GLY A 354 -30.75 3.31 7.46
CA GLY A 354 -31.09 4.64 6.94
C GLY A 354 -31.81 5.50 7.99
N ALA A 355 -32.01 6.78 7.66
CA ALA A 355 -32.82 7.68 8.49
C ALA A 355 -34.28 7.19 8.56
N ALA A 356 -34.84 7.12 9.78
CA ALA A 356 -36.18 6.61 10.06
C ALA A 356 -36.88 7.44 11.16
N GLY A 357 -38.19 7.22 11.36
CA GLY A 357 -38.94 7.82 12.46
C GLY A 357 -38.56 7.27 13.85
N PRO A 358 -39.08 7.86 14.95
CA PRO A 358 -38.70 7.48 16.32
C PRO A 358 -38.90 5.99 16.65
N ASP A 359 -39.99 5.39 16.19
CA ASP A 359 -40.38 4.01 16.48
C ASP A 359 -40.03 3.02 15.35
N GLU A 360 -39.20 3.44 14.40
CA GLU A 360 -38.91 2.71 13.17
C GLU A 360 -37.41 2.48 12.97
N ILE A 361 -37.08 1.45 12.20
CA ILE A 361 -35.76 1.21 11.64
C ILE A 361 -35.94 1.11 10.13
N MET A 362 -35.26 1.99 9.39
CA MET A 362 -35.12 1.84 7.94
C MET A 362 -33.86 1.03 7.66
N LEU A 363 -34.00 -0.05 6.89
CA LEU A 363 -32.90 -0.82 6.35
C LEU A 363 -32.89 -0.68 4.82
N LEU A 364 -31.74 -0.36 4.21
CA LEU A 364 -31.56 -0.47 2.76
C LEU A 364 -30.85 -1.79 2.45
N THR A 365 -31.56 -2.71 1.80
CA THR A 365 -31.01 -4.01 1.38
C THR A 365 -30.06 -3.88 0.19
N SER A 366 -29.28 -4.93 -0.07
CA SER A 366 -28.38 -5.07 -1.23
C SER A 366 -29.06 -4.81 -2.59
N GLU A 367 -30.36 -5.06 -2.72
CA GLU A 367 -31.11 -4.83 -3.96
C GLU A 367 -31.50 -3.34 -4.16
N GLY A 368 -31.18 -2.50 -3.17
CA GLY A 368 -31.60 -1.10 -3.05
C GLY A 368 -33.06 -0.94 -2.63
N LYS A 369 -33.62 -1.89 -1.86
CA LYS A 369 -34.98 -1.78 -1.32
C LYS A 369 -34.93 -1.19 0.09
N ARG A 370 -35.74 -0.16 0.34
CA ARG A 370 -35.96 0.40 1.68
C ARG A 370 -37.01 -0.46 2.39
N GLN A 371 -36.62 -1.12 3.47
CA GLN A 371 -37.50 -1.83 4.40
C GLN A 371 -37.70 -0.97 5.63
N LEU A 372 -38.96 -0.75 6.03
CA LEU A 372 -39.32 0.02 7.22
C LEU A 372 -39.91 -0.95 8.25
N LEU A 373 -39.16 -1.18 9.33
CA LEU A 373 -39.50 -2.12 10.40
C LEU A 373 -39.88 -1.33 11.65
N LYS A 374 -40.94 -1.71 12.35
CA LYS A 374 -41.26 -1.10 13.65
C LYS A 374 -40.34 -1.70 14.71
N LYS A 375 -39.75 -0.87 15.58
CA LYS A 375 -38.81 -1.33 16.63
C LYS A 375 -39.40 -2.39 17.54
N LYS A 376 -40.71 -2.32 17.82
CA LYS A 376 -41.44 -3.30 18.63
C LYS A 376 -41.61 -4.69 17.99
N ASP A 377 -41.36 -4.81 16.68
CA ASP A 377 -41.45 -6.06 15.92
C ASP A 377 -40.03 -6.64 15.67
N VAL A 378 -38.98 -6.00 16.20
CA VAL A 378 -37.56 -6.42 16.12
C VAL A 378 -37.18 -7.21 17.37
N GLU A 379 -36.57 -8.37 17.14
CA GLU A 379 -36.08 -9.27 18.18
C GLU A 379 -34.57 -9.13 18.38
N GLU A 380 -33.80 -9.04 17.28
CA GLU A 380 -32.35 -8.94 17.32
C GLU A 380 -31.80 -8.01 16.21
N ILE A 381 -30.70 -7.33 16.50
CA ILE A 381 -29.93 -6.53 15.55
C ILE A 381 -28.46 -6.95 15.62
N ILE A 382 -28.00 -7.68 14.61
CA ILE A 382 -26.68 -8.28 14.53
C ILE A 382 -25.80 -7.43 13.60
N PRO A 383 -24.66 -6.88 14.05
CA PRO A 383 -23.72 -6.21 13.15
C PRO A 383 -23.03 -7.21 12.22
N VAL A 384 -22.86 -6.86 10.95
CA VAL A 384 -22.27 -7.73 9.93
C VAL A 384 -21.08 -7.03 9.29
N LYS A 385 -19.92 -7.71 9.25
CA LYS A 385 -18.69 -7.14 8.66
C LYS A 385 -18.64 -7.24 7.13
N LYS A 386 -19.47 -8.09 6.52
CA LYS A 386 -19.66 -8.10 5.06
C LYS A 386 -20.31 -6.80 4.58
N SER A 387 -19.86 -6.30 3.45
CA SER A 387 -20.40 -5.08 2.84
C SER A 387 -21.83 -5.30 2.34
N SER A 388 -22.68 -4.28 2.49
CA SER A 388 -24.01 -4.24 1.86
C SER A 388 -23.96 -3.93 0.35
N MET A 389 -22.80 -3.47 -0.16
CA MET A 389 -22.63 -3.29 -1.60
C MET A 389 -22.54 -4.65 -2.29
N PRO A 390 -23.41 -4.97 -3.28
CA PRO A 390 -23.43 -6.28 -3.91
C PRO A 390 -22.13 -6.58 -4.67
N GLU A 391 -21.74 -7.85 -4.68
CA GLU A 391 -20.71 -8.38 -5.56
C GLU A 391 -21.25 -8.53 -7.00
N GLY A 392 -20.37 -8.56 -7.99
CA GLY A 392 -20.73 -8.87 -9.38
C GLY A 392 -21.50 -7.79 -10.14
N LEU A 393 -21.63 -6.55 -9.63
CA LEU A 393 -22.33 -5.44 -10.29
C LEU A 393 -21.84 -5.17 -11.72
N LEU A 394 -20.55 -5.38 -11.99
CA LEU A 394 -19.95 -5.22 -13.32
C LEU A 394 -20.39 -6.29 -14.34
N ASN A 395 -20.97 -7.42 -13.91
CA ASN A 395 -21.47 -8.46 -14.82
C ASN A 395 -22.65 -7.97 -15.69
N LEU A 396 -23.37 -6.94 -15.22
CA LEU A 396 -24.44 -6.24 -15.94
C LEU A 396 -23.92 -5.38 -17.10
N LEU A 397 -22.61 -5.16 -17.17
CA LEU A 397 -21.96 -4.26 -18.12
C LEU A 397 -21.18 -5.04 -19.20
N THR A 398 -21.02 -4.42 -20.36
CA THR A 398 -19.96 -4.74 -21.33
C THR A 398 -18.58 -4.30 -20.80
N LYS A 399 -17.47 -4.81 -21.36
CA LYS A 399 -16.12 -4.39 -20.94
C LYS A 399 -15.97 -2.87 -21.08
N GLU A 400 -16.44 -2.30 -22.19
CA GLU A 400 -16.37 -0.85 -22.43
C GLU A 400 -17.19 -0.05 -21.39
N GLU A 401 -18.43 -0.47 -21.09
CA GLU A 401 -19.23 0.17 -20.03
C GLU A 401 -18.55 0.08 -18.66
N ALA A 402 -17.94 -1.06 -18.30
CA ALA A 402 -17.22 -1.22 -17.03
C ALA A 402 -15.97 -0.31 -16.96
N ILE A 403 -15.20 -0.24 -18.05
CA ILE A 403 -14.04 0.66 -18.16
C ILE A 403 -14.47 2.12 -18.04
N GLN A 404 -15.50 2.55 -18.78
CA GLN A 404 -15.97 3.94 -18.72
C GLN A 404 -16.65 4.28 -17.38
N LEU A 405 -17.30 3.33 -16.70
CA LEU A 405 -17.80 3.53 -15.33
C LEU A 405 -16.66 3.90 -14.37
N ILE A 406 -15.59 3.10 -14.34
CA ILE A 406 -14.46 3.35 -13.44
C ILE A 406 -13.75 4.67 -13.83
N ARG A 407 -13.59 4.96 -15.12
CA ARG A 407 -13.00 6.23 -15.61
C ARG A 407 -13.87 7.46 -15.29
N TYR A 408 -15.19 7.30 -15.26
CA TYR A 408 -16.17 8.32 -14.87
C TYR A 408 -16.10 8.62 -13.37
N LEU A 409 -16.09 7.59 -12.52
CA LEU A 409 -15.89 7.72 -11.07
C LEU A 409 -14.48 8.26 -10.73
N SER A 410 -13.48 8.00 -11.57
CA SER A 410 -12.11 8.55 -11.44
C SER A 410 -12.00 10.04 -11.82
N ARG A 411 -13.12 10.75 -12.02
CA ARG A 411 -13.17 12.20 -12.28
C ARG A 411 -14.03 12.91 -11.24
N LEU A 412 -13.86 14.22 -11.14
CA LEU A 412 -14.75 15.08 -10.37
C LEU A 412 -15.97 15.43 -11.26
N PRO A 413 -17.22 15.29 -10.79
CA PRO A 413 -18.40 15.69 -11.55
C PRO A 413 -18.40 17.17 -11.90
N GLU A 414 -19.01 17.52 -13.03
CA GLU A 414 -19.17 18.92 -13.43
C GLU A 414 -19.95 19.72 -12.37
N GLY A 415 -19.42 20.87 -11.98
CA GLY A 415 -19.98 21.72 -10.94
C GLY A 415 -19.76 21.25 -9.49
N ALA A 416 -19.09 20.12 -9.25
CA ALA A 416 -18.64 19.76 -7.90
C ALA A 416 -17.42 20.60 -7.49
N SER A 417 -17.34 20.99 -6.20
CA SER A 417 -16.23 21.81 -5.72
C SER A 417 -14.90 21.05 -5.78
N GLU A 418 -13.83 21.71 -6.22
CA GLU A 418 -12.49 21.12 -6.19
C GLU A 418 -11.98 20.89 -4.76
N ARG A 419 -12.46 21.68 -3.79
CA ARG A 419 -12.10 21.58 -2.38
C ARG A 419 -12.94 20.50 -1.68
N TYR A 420 -12.50 19.25 -1.79
CA TYR A 420 -12.97 18.23 -0.85
C TYR A 420 -12.32 18.46 0.52
N ARG A 421 -13.12 18.87 1.51
CA ARG A 421 -12.76 18.74 2.92
C ARG A 421 -13.32 17.41 3.41
N HIS A 422 -12.46 16.55 3.96
CA HIS A 422 -12.91 15.36 4.66
C HIS A 422 -13.71 15.81 5.89
N THR A 423 -15.03 15.83 5.79
CA THR A 423 -15.92 16.08 6.93
C THR A 423 -16.06 14.78 7.72
N THR A 424 -14.97 14.33 8.34
CA THR A 424 -15.06 13.44 9.51
C THR A 424 -15.88 14.18 10.55
N ARG A 425 -17.05 13.63 10.86
CA ARG A 425 -18.02 14.21 11.80
C ARG A 425 -17.79 13.68 13.20
#